data_AF-A0A1N6SZW0-F1
#
_entry.id   AF-A0A1N6SZW0-F1
#
_cell.length_a   1.000
_cell.length_b   1.000
_cell.length_c   1.000
_cell.angle_alpha   90.00
_cell.angle_beta   90.00
_cell.angle_gamma   90.00
#
_symmetry.space_group_name_H-M   'P 1'
#
loop_
_entity.id
_entity.type
_entity.pdbx_description
1 polymer ?
#
loop_
_entity_poly.entity_id
_entity_poly.type
_entity_poly.pdbx_seq_one_letter_code
_entity_poly.pdbx_strand_id
1 'polypeptide(L)'
;MIHQKLIDSLSGQFGQLLSNRPDIPGQQELQDQMRTMLQGTFARLDLVTREEFDAQQAVLLRTRERLEQLEARLQALETDSAPAAEDNDSTPA
;
A
#
# COMPACT_ATOMS: atom_id res chain seq x y z
N MET A 1 -3.26 -13.10 0.92
CA MET A 1 -4.42 -13.80 1.52
C MET A 1 -5.77 -13.20 1.16
N ILE A 2 -5.90 -11.87 1.00
CA ILE A 2 -7.17 -11.22 0.57
C ILE A 2 -7.61 -11.68 -0.84
N HIS A 3 -6.68 -11.75 -1.80
CA HIS A 3 -6.96 -12.20 -3.18
C HIS A 3 -7.53 -13.63 -3.27
N GLN A 4 -7.04 -14.58 -2.45
CA GLN A 4 -7.50 -15.97 -2.50
C GLN A 4 -8.96 -16.09 -2.05
N LYS A 5 -9.31 -15.48 -0.91
CA LYS A 5 -10.69 -15.51 -0.37
C LYS A 5 -11.68 -14.81 -1.30
N LEU A 6 -11.24 -13.78 -2.03
CA LEU A 6 -12.07 -13.10 -3.03
C LEU A 6 -12.36 -14.00 -4.22
N ILE A 7 -11.34 -14.65 -4.79
CA ILE A 7 -11.49 -15.58 -5.91
C ILE A 7 -12.40 -16.75 -5.51
N ASP A 8 -12.23 -17.29 -4.30
CA ASP A 8 -13.04 -18.40 -3.81
C ASP A 8 -14.52 -18.00 -3.62
N SER A 9 -14.80 -16.80 -3.09
CA SER A 9 -16.18 -16.31 -2.93
C SER A 9 -16.86 -15.94 -4.25
N LEU A 10 -16.11 -15.41 -5.23
CA LEU A 10 -16.59 -15.15 -6.59
C LEU A 10 -16.90 -16.44 -7.34
N SER A 11 -16.00 -17.42 -7.26
CA SER A 11 -16.18 -18.75 -7.86
C SER A 11 -17.37 -19.48 -7.24
N GLY A 12 -17.54 -19.39 -5.92
CA GLY A 12 -18.68 -19.96 -5.20
C GLY A 12 -20.02 -19.38 -5.64
N GLN A 13 -20.13 -18.04 -5.73
CA GLN A 13 -21.37 -17.37 -6.16
C GLN A 13 -21.68 -17.63 -7.64
N PHE A 14 -20.65 -17.70 -8.49
CA PHE A 14 -20.80 -18.03 -9.91
C PHE A 14 -21.27 -19.48 -10.11
N GLY A 15 -20.69 -20.43 -9.37
CA GLY A 15 -21.11 -21.84 -9.39
C GLY A 15 -22.56 -22.03 -8.90
N GLN A 16 -22.98 -21.24 -7.90
CA GLN A 16 -24.35 -21.28 -7.39
C GLN A 16 -25.36 -20.73 -8.41
N LEU A 17 -25.02 -19.69 -9.16
CA LEU A 17 -25.86 -19.15 -10.23
C LEU A 17 -25.97 -20.10 -11.43
N LEU A 18 -24.88 -20.78 -11.80
CA LEU A 18 -24.88 -21.77 -12.89
C LEU A 18 -25.68 -23.03 -12.53
N SER A 19 -25.70 -23.40 -11.24
CA SER A 19 -26.36 -24.63 -10.76
C SER A 19 -27.85 -24.44 -10.45
N ASN A 20 -28.31 -23.22 -10.16
CA ASN A 20 -29.70 -22.95 -9.76
C ASN A 20 -30.66 -22.58 -10.92
N ARG A 21 -30.22 -22.53 -12.19
CA ARG A 21 -31.13 -22.36 -13.34
C ARG A 21 -30.74 -23.27 -14.52
N PRO A 22 -31.59 -24.22 -14.93
CA PRO A 22 -31.37 -25.03 -16.12
C PRO A 22 -31.57 -24.25 -17.44
N ASP A 23 -32.16 -23.06 -17.39
CA ASP A 23 -32.26 -22.13 -18.53
C ASP A 23 -31.25 -20.99 -18.34
N ILE A 24 -30.23 -20.94 -19.19
CA ILE A 24 -29.24 -19.85 -19.21
C ILE A 24 -30.00 -18.53 -19.43
N PRO A 25 -30.01 -17.56 -18.49
CA PRO A 25 -30.68 -16.28 -18.69
C PRO A 25 -30.05 -15.55 -19.88
N GLY A 26 -30.83 -14.67 -20.53
CA GLY A 26 -30.34 -13.89 -21.66
C GLY A 26 -29.06 -13.13 -21.31
N GLN A 27 -28.22 -12.85 -22.31
CA GLN A 27 -26.91 -12.20 -22.09
C GLN A 27 -26.98 -10.90 -21.27
N GLN A 28 -28.09 -10.16 -21.37
CA GLN A 28 -28.32 -8.91 -20.63
C GLN A 28 -28.55 -9.13 -19.13
N GLU A 29 -29.39 -10.10 -18.73
CA GLU A 29 -29.66 -10.37 -17.30
C GLU A 29 -28.43 -10.90 -16.59
N LEU A 30 -27.61 -11.69 -17.29
CA LEU A 30 -26.32 -12.16 -16.79
C LEU A 30 -25.34 -10.99 -16.59
N GLN A 31 -25.33 -10.03 -17.53
CA GLN A 31 -24.48 -8.84 -17.47
C GLN A 31 -24.88 -7.92 -16.30
N ASP A 32 -26.17 -7.68 -16.08
CA ASP A 32 -26.67 -6.85 -14.99
C ASP A 32 -26.39 -7.48 -13.61
N GLN A 33 -26.57 -8.79 -13.50
CA GLN A 33 -26.25 -9.52 -12.27
C GLN A 33 -24.74 -9.50 -12.00
N MET A 34 -23.90 -9.71 -13.02
CA MET A 34 -22.44 -9.59 -12.90
C MET A 34 -22.03 -8.19 -12.45
N ARG A 35 -22.59 -7.15 -13.05
CA ARG A 35 -22.30 -5.75 -12.68
C ARG A 35 -22.64 -5.48 -11.22
N THR A 36 -23.78 -5.98 -10.75
CA THR A 36 -24.22 -5.83 -9.35
C THR A 36 -23.28 -6.57 -8.38
N MET A 37 -22.86 -7.80 -8.72
CA MET A 37 -21.89 -8.55 -7.92
C MET A 37 -20.51 -7.87 -7.89
N LEU A 38 -20.04 -7.34 -9.01
CA LEU A 38 -18.78 -6.59 -9.10
C LEU A 38 -18.84 -5.30 -8.28
N GLN A 39 -19.94 -4.55 -8.38
CA GLN A 39 -20.15 -3.35 -7.56
C GLN A 39 -20.19 -3.69 -6.06
N GLY A 40 -20.90 -4.76 -5.67
CA GLY A 40 -20.96 -5.21 -4.28
C GLY A 40 -19.67 -5.85 -3.75
N THR A 41 -18.78 -6.33 -4.61
CA THR A 41 -17.44 -6.79 -4.21
C THR A 41 -16.47 -5.62 -4.11
N PHE A 42 -16.46 -4.69 -5.07
CA PHE A 42 -15.66 -3.47 -4.97
C PHE A 42 -16.05 -2.60 -3.76
N ALA A 43 -17.33 -2.51 -3.41
CA ALA A 43 -17.78 -1.79 -2.21
C ALA A 43 -17.36 -2.46 -0.88
N ARG A 44 -17.04 -3.77 -0.91
CA ARG A 44 -16.54 -4.52 0.26
C ARG A 44 -15.01 -4.50 0.36
N LEU A 45 -14.32 -3.94 -0.63
CA LEU A 45 -12.89 -3.69 -0.57
C LEU A 45 -12.68 -2.27 -0.04
N ASP A 46 -11.72 -2.08 0.86
CA ASP A 46 -11.29 -0.76 1.32
C ASP A 46 -10.52 -0.04 0.18
N LEU A 47 -11.22 0.25 -0.91
CA LEU A 47 -10.67 0.89 -2.09
C LEU A 47 -10.48 2.37 -1.79
N VAL A 48 -9.23 2.82 -1.89
CA VAL A 48 -8.92 4.23 -1.99
C VAL A 48 -8.93 4.65 -3.46
N THR A 49 -9.39 5.86 -3.72
CA THR A 49 -9.32 6.42 -5.07
C THR A 49 -7.86 6.58 -5.50
N ARG A 50 -7.63 6.63 -6.82
CA ARG A 50 -6.28 6.84 -7.33
C ARG A 50 -5.69 8.18 -6.87
N GLU A 51 -6.51 9.22 -6.79
CA GLU A 51 -6.10 10.55 -6.32
C GLU A 51 -5.68 10.52 -4.85
N GLU A 52 -6.42 9.81 -3.98
CA GLU A 52 -6.05 9.66 -2.56
C GLU A 52 -4.74 8.87 -2.40
N PHE A 53 -4.53 7.83 -3.20
CA PHE A 53 -3.28 7.09 -3.22
C PHE A 53 -2.10 7.97 -3.63
N ASP A 54 -2.25 8.73 -4.73
CA ASP A 54 -1.22 9.62 -5.24
C ASP A 54 -0.91 10.74 -4.22
N ALA A 55 -1.93 11.26 -3.53
CA ALA A 55 -1.76 12.24 -2.45
C ALA A 55 -0.95 11.66 -1.26
N GLN A 56 -1.25 10.43 -0.83
CA GLN A 56 -0.48 9.77 0.23
C GLN A 56 0.96 9.50 -0.18
N GLN A 57 1.19 9.10 -1.43
CA GLN A 57 2.54 8.92 -1.98
C GLN A 57 3.34 10.23 -1.96
N ALA A 58 2.73 11.36 -2.33
CA ALA A 58 3.38 12.66 -2.29
C ALA A 58 3.77 13.07 -0.85
N VAL A 59 2.92 12.80 0.13
CA VAL A 59 3.25 13.03 1.56
C VAL A 59 4.46 12.19 1.97
N LEU A 60 4.49 10.91 1.60
CA LEU A 60 5.60 10.01 1.93
C LEU A 60 6.93 10.48 1.31
N LEU A 61 6.92 10.91 0.05
CA LEU A 61 8.09 11.48 -0.61
C LEU A 61 8.63 12.69 0.16
N ARG A 62 7.75 13.63 0.51
CA ARG A 62 8.14 14.81 1.30
C ARG A 62 8.69 14.46 2.67
N THR A 63 8.14 13.44 3.34
CA THR A 63 8.67 13.00 4.64
C THR A 63 10.04 12.38 4.51
N ARG A 64 10.31 11.66 3.42
CA ARG A 64 11.63 11.09 3.13
C ARG A 64 12.68 12.20 2.93
N GLU A 65 12.36 13.20 2.11
CA GLU A 65 13.24 14.36 1.90
C GLU A 65 13.57 15.08 3.22
N ARG A 66 12.55 15.25 4.09
CA ARG A 66 12.74 15.86 5.41
C ARG A 66 13.59 15.00 6.33
N LEU A 67 13.44 13.68 6.28
CA LEU A 67 14.28 12.74 7.03
C LEU A 67 15.74 12.85 6.60
N GLU A 68 16.01 12.80 5.29
CA GLU A 68 17.37 12.92 4.75
C GLU A 68 18.02 14.26 5.16
N GLN A 69 17.27 15.36 5.16
CA GLN A 69 17.76 16.66 5.65
C GLN A 69 18.07 16.66 7.15
N LEU A 70 17.23 16.02 7.96
CA LEU A 70 17.44 15.93 9.40
C LEU A 70 18.63 15.03 9.73
N GLU A 71 18.78 13.90 9.05
CA GLU A 71 19.94 13.01 9.15
C GLU A 71 21.23 13.75 8.81
N ALA A 72 21.27 14.53 7.73
CA ALA A 72 22.43 15.33 7.37
C ALA A 72 22.77 16.39 8.43
N ARG A 73 21.77 17.06 9.01
CA ARG A 73 21.97 18.03 10.11
C ARG A 73 22.50 17.35 11.37
N LEU A 74 21.98 16.17 11.69
CA LEU A 74 22.39 15.40 12.86
C LEU A 74 23.85 14.97 12.69
N GLN A 75 24.24 14.46 11.52
CA GLN A 75 25.61 14.09 11.23
C GLN A 75 26.58 15.28 11.33
N ALA A 76 26.19 16.47 10.84
CA ALA A 76 27.01 17.67 10.99
C ALA A 76 27.23 18.03 12.47
N LEU A 77 26.18 17.97 13.29
CA LEU A 77 26.26 18.26 14.73
C LEU A 77 27.06 17.22 15.51
N GLU A 78 26.93 15.94 15.16
CA GLU A 78 27.73 14.86 15.76
C GLU A 78 29.22 14.99 15.41
N THR A 79 29.53 15.45 14.20
CA THR A 79 30.92 15.69 13.76
C THR A 79 31.52 16.90 14.49
N ASP A 80 30.76 17.99 14.65
CA ASP A 80 31.20 19.19 15.37
C ASP A 80 31.31 18.97 16.89
N SER A 81 30.55 18.01 17.45
CA SER A 81 30.57 17.68 18.88
C SER A 81 31.54 16.56 19.24
N ALA A 82 32.18 15.90 18.27
CA ALA A 82 33.25 14.94 18.54
C ALA A 82 34.46 15.71 19.12
N PRO A 83 34.85 15.48 20.39
CA PRO A 83 36.01 16.15 20.94
C PRO A 83 37.23 15.68 20.15
N ALA A 84 38.09 16.63 19.79
CA ALA A 84 39.44 16.35 19.32
C ALA A 84 40.17 15.49 20.36
N ALA A 85 40.05 14.17 20.21
CA ALA A 85 40.98 13.23 20.79
C ALA A 85 42.24 13.29 19.93
N GLU A 86 43.37 13.46 20.60
CA GLU A 86 44.75 13.45 20.08
C GLU A 86 45.28 14.81 19.60
N ASP A 87 45.98 15.52 20.49
CA ASP A 87 47.45 15.64 20.41
C ASP A 87 48.02 16.40 21.63
N ASN A 88 48.39 15.67 22.69
CA ASN A 88 49.62 15.95 23.45
C ASN A 88 49.93 14.82 24.45
N ASP A 89 50.12 13.59 23.95
CA ASP A 89 50.95 12.58 24.63
C ASP A 89 52.36 12.61 24.03
N SER A 90 53.01 13.77 24.13
CA SER A 90 54.44 13.92 23.85
C SER A 90 55.18 14.17 25.16
N THR A 91 55.33 13.13 25.97
CA THR A 91 56.44 13.04 26.93
C THR A 91 57.38 11.93 26.48
N PRO A 92 58.51 12.25 25.81
CA PRO A 92 59.63 11.33 25.73
C PRO A 92 60.73 11.76 26.71
N ALA A 93 61.07 10.83 27.60
CA ALA A 93 62.32 10.65 28.37
C ALA A 93 62.69 11.70 29.45
#